data_AF-A0A6C0J8U0-F1
#
_entry.id   AF-A0A6C0J8U0-F1
#
_cell.length_a   1.000
_cell.length_b   1.000
_cell.length_c   1.000
_cell.angle_alpha   90.00
_cell.angle_beta   90.00
_cell.angle_gamma   90.00
#
_symmetry.space_group_name_H-M   'P 1'
#
loop_
_entity.id
_entity.type
_entity.pdbx_description
1 polymer ?
#
loop_
_entity_poly.entity_id
_entity_poly.type
_entity_poly.pdbx_seq_one_letter_code
_entity_poly.pdbx_strand_id
1 'polypeptide(L)' 'MDVDINIDPNNMKIDCIMLQKMIFIHNALEKGWAIKKKNRVYVFTKNHEGKKEVMLEDYLRRFMLDNLDISKIK' A
#
# COMPACT_ATOMS: atom_id res chain seq x y z
N MET A 1 -17.65 -11.18 14.49
CA MET A 1 -18.38 -11.40 13.23
C MET A 1 -17.39 -12.03 12.30
N ASP A 2 -17.50 -13.33 12.09
CA ASP A 2 -16.73 -14.01 11.06
C ASP A 2 -17.39 -13.66 9.73
N VAL A 3 -16.64 -12.95 8.89
CA VAL A 3 -17.09 -12.59 7.55
C VAL A 3 -16.60 -13.68 6.63
N ASP A 4 -17.50 -14.59 6.24
CA ASP A 4 -17.23 -15.57 5.19
C ASP A 4 -17.25 -14.85 3.83
N ILE A 5 -16.06 -14.45 3.38
CA ILE A 5 -15.89 -13.90 2.04
C ILE A 5 -15.77 -15.09 1.09
N ASN A 6 -16.81 -15.34 0.30
CA ASN A 6 -16.77 -16.33 -0.78
C ASN A 6 -15.91 -15.79 -1.94
N ILE A 7 -14.59 -16.01 -1.85
CA ILE A 7 -13.63 -15.56 -2.86
C ILE A 7 -13.47 -16.66 -3.90
N ASP A 8 -13.94 -16.41 -5.13
CA ASP A 8 -13.61 -17.24 -6.29
C ASP A 8 -12.14 -17.00 -6.70
N PRO A 9 -11.22 -17.96 -6.47
CA PRO A 9 -9.80 -17.76 -6.75
C PRO A 9 -9.50 -17.56 -8.24
N ASN A 10 -10.35 -18.08 -9.13
CA ASN A 10 -10.14 -18.02 -10.58
C ASN A 10 -10.48 -16.64 -11.16
N ASN A 11 -11.27 -15.84 -10.44
CA ASN A 11 -11.63 -14.48 -10.83
C ASN A 11 -10.81 -13.39 -10.09
N MET A 12 -9.93 -13.78 -9.18
CA MET A 12 -9.11 -12.85 -8.41
C MET A 12 -7.80 -12.54 -9.13
N LYS A 13 -7.83 -11.64 -10.11
CA LYS A 13 -6.60 -11.03 -10.64
C LYS A 13 -6.10 -9.95 -9.69
N ILE A 14 -5.37 -10.35 -8.65
CA ILE A 14 -4.57 -9.41 -7.87
C ILE A 14 -3.25 -9.18 -8.62
N ASP A 15 -3.08 -7.99 -9.17
CA ASP A 15 -1.78 -7.52 -9.65
C ASP A 15 -0.82 -7.39 -8.46
N CYS A 16 0.42 -7.87 -8.59
CA CYS A 16 1.50 -7.71 -7.63
C CYS A 16 1.61 -6.27 -7.08
N ILE A 17 1.37 -5.26 -7.92
CA ILE A 17 1.39 -3.85 -7.50
C ILE A 17 0.29 -3.56 -6.46
N MET A 18 -0.90 -4.14 -6.64
CA MET A 18 -2.01 -3.98 -5.71
C MET A 18 -1.72 -4.66 -4.37
N LEU A 19 -1.16 -5.87 -4.40
CA LEU A 19 -0.75 -6.57 -3.19
C LEU A 19 0.32 -5.80 -2.41
N GLN A 20 1.34 -5.29 -3.10
CA GLN A 20 2.39 -4.49 -2.45
C GLN A 20 1.85 -3.18 -1.86
N LYS A 21 0.93 -2.50 -2.55
CA LYS A 21 0.22 -1.34 -2.00
C LYS A 21 -0.48 -1.71 -0.69
N MET A 22 -1.17 -2.85 -0.64
CA MET A 22 -1.84 -3.33 0.57
C MET A 22 -0.84 -3.62 1.70
N ILE A 23 0.25 -4.33 1.41
CA ILE A 23 1.31 -4.63 2.39
C ILE A 23 1.94 -3.34 2.92
N PHE A 24 2.25 -2.38 2.04
CA PHE A 24 2.85 -1.10 2.41
C PHE A 24 1.93 -0.30 3.35
N ILE A 25 0.64 -0.19 3.01
CA ILE A 25 -0.36 0.48 3.83
C ILE A 25 -0.50 -0.24 5.17
N HIS A 26 -0.61 -1.56 5.17
CA HIS A 26 -0.74 -2.37 6.39
C HIS A 26 0.44 -2.16 7.34
N ASN A 27 1.67 -2.26 6.83
CA ASN A 27 2.89 -2.05 7.62
C ASN A 27 2.98 -0.64 8.22
N ALA A 28 2.49 0.38 7.51
CA ALA A 28 2.44 1.74 8.03
C ALA A 28 1.41 1.87 9.17
N LEU A 29 0.25 1.22 9.05
CA LEU A 29 -0.75 1.17 10.12
C LEU A 29 -0.18 0.50 11.39
N GLU A 30 0.50 -0.63 11.26
CA GLU A 30 1.16 -1.34 12.39
C GLU A 30 2.20 -0.45 13.11
N LYS A 31 2.84 0.46 12.37
CA LYS A 31 3.79 1.44 12.93
C LYS A 31 3.11 2.69 13.51
N GLY A 32 1.78 2.72 13.61
CA GLY A 32 1.02 3.80 14.21
C GLY A 32 0.79 5.02 13.30
N TRP A 33 0.91 4.85 11.98
CA TRP A 33 0.50 5.88 11.03
C TRP A 33 -1.00 5.85 10.80
N ALA A 34 -1.62 7.02 10.69
CA ALA A 34 -2.95 7.18 10.11
C ALA A 34 -2.82 7.51 8.62
N ILE A 35 -3.63 6.87 7.78
CA ILE A 35 -3.53 6.98 6.32
C ILE A 35 -4.86 7.47 5.77
N LYS A 36 -4.85 8.52 4.95
CA LYS A 36 -6.03 9.04 4.25
C LYS A 36 -5.77 9.07 2.75
N LYS A 37 -6.57 8.35 1.96
CA LYS A 37 -6.58 8.53 0.51
C LYS A 37 -7.37 9.80 0.16
N LYS A 38 -6.78 10.68 -0.65
CA LYS A 38 -7.42 11.88 -1.19
C LYS A 38 -7.09 11.98 -2.67
N ASN A 39 -8.08 11.81 -3.54
CA ASN A 39 -7.88 11.81 -5.00
C ASN A 39 -6.73 10.86 -5.39
N ARG A 40 -5.67 11.41 -6.00
CA ARG A 40 -4.48 10.68 -6.47
C ARG A 40 -3.34 10.65 -5.45
N VAL A 41 -3.60 10.91 -4.17
CA VAL A 41 -2.56 10.93 -3.13
C VAL A 41 -2.96 10.14 -1.90
N TYR A 42 -1.97 9.58 -1.22
CA TYR A 42 -2.09 9.01 0.11
C TYR A 42 -1.39 9.94 1.10
N VAL A 43 -2.11 10.35 2.14
CA VAL A 43 -1.58 11.20 3.22
C VAL A 43 -1.36 10.34 4.45
N PHE A 44 -0.12 10.21 4.87
CA PHE A 44 0.31 9.50 6.06
C PHE A 44 0.57 10.54 7.16
N THR A 45 -0.01 10.34 8.34
CA THR A 45 0.17 11.21 9.50
C THR A 45 0.49 10.38 10.75
N LYS A 46 1.49 10.78 11.52
CA LYS A 46 1.88 10.14 12.78
C LYS A 46 1.76 11.14 13.92
N ASN A 47 0.65 11.07 14.66
CA ASN A 47 0.25 12.12 15.60
C ASN A 47 1.25 12.32 16.75
N HIS A 48 1.85 11.25 17.27
CA HIS A 48 2.78 11.33 18.40
C HIS A 48 4.15 11.92 18.02
N GLU A 49 4.49 11.98 16.74
CA GLU A 49 5.76 12.53 16.23
C GLU A 49 5.58 13.82 15.41
N GLY A 50 4.34 14.29 15.21
CA GLY A 50 4.03 15.43 14.35
C GLY A 50 4.40 15.23 12.86
N LYS A 51 4.69 14.00 12.44
CA LYS A 51 5.15 13.70 11.07
C LYS A 51 3.98 13.60 10.10
N LYS A 52 4.19 14.14 8.89
CA LYS A 52 3.24 14.06 7.78
C LYS A 52 3.98 13.79 6.47
N GLU A 53 3.58 12.73 5.77
CA GLU A 53 4.10 12.38 4.47
C GLU A 53 2.95 12.34 3.45
N VAL A 54 3.19 12.87 2.24
CA VAL A 54 2.22 12.86 1.15
C VAL A 54 2.83 12.12 -0.02
N MET A 55 2.25 10.98 -0.35
CA MET A 55 2.69 10.15 -1.47
C MET A 55 1.72 10.27 -2.63
N LEU A 56 2.20 10.74 -3.78
CA LEU A 56 1.45 10.68 -5.03
C LEU A 56 1.26 9.21 -5.43
N GLU A 57 0.06 8.82 -5.82
CA GLU A 57 -0.26 7.45 -6.19
C GLU A 57 0.56 6.96 -7.39
N ASP A 58 0.81 7.84 -8.36
CA ASP A 58 1.65 7.53 -9.53
C ASP A 58 3.12 7.37 -9.15
N TYR A 59 3.62 8.19 -8.21
CA TYR A 59 4.98 8.04 -7.69
C TYR A 59 5.12 6.73 -6.92
N LEU A 60 4.17 6.43 -6.03
CA LEU A 60 4.15 5.21 -5.24
C LEU A 60 4.07 3.97 -6.15
N ARG A 61 3.28 4.02 -7.23
CA ARG A 61 3.21 2.96 -8.24
C ARG A 61 4.54 2.79 -8.98
N ARG A 62 5.16 3.88 -9.46
CA ARG A 62 6.46 3.83 -10.14
C ARG A 62 7.55 3.28 -9.21
N PHE A 63 7.61 3.79 -7.99
CA PHE A 63 8.53 3.30 -6.97
C PHE A 63 8.37 1.79 -6.74
N MET A 64 7.15 1.28 -6.60
CA MET A 64 6.92 -0.17 -6.49
C MET A 64 7.38 -0.93 -7.73
N LEU A 65 7.04 -0.47 -8.93
CA LEU A 65 7.51 -1.08 -10.18
C LEU A 65 9.04 -1.13 -10.28
N ASP A 66 9.71 -0.04 -9.90
CA ASP A 66 11.17 0.08 -9.98
C ASP A 66 11.88 -0.85 -8.98
N ASN A 67 11.25 -1.13 -7.84
CA ASN A 67 11.74 -1.98 -6.76
C ASN A 67 11.18 -3.42 -6.77
N LEU A 68 10.32 -3.75 -7.76
CA LEU A 68 9.78 -5.10 -7.98
C LEU A 68 10.71 -5.98 -8.82
N ASP A 69 11.66 -5.36 -9.51
CA ASP A 69 12.57 -6.06 -10.40
C ASP A 69 13.59 -6.88 -9.59
N ILE A 70 13.25 -8.14 -9.34
CA ILE A 70 14.08 -9.11 -8.63
C ILE A 70 15.44 -9.30 -9.31
N SER A 71 15.55 -9.03 -10.62
CA SER A 71 16.84 -9.11 -11.33
C SER A 71 17.87 -8.08 -10.82
N LYS A 72 17.42 -7.07 -10.08
CA LYS A 72 18.28 -6.06 -9.44
C LYS A 72 18.79 -6.47 -8.05
N ILE A 73 18.32 -7.59 -7.50
CA ILE A 73 18.83 -8.14 -6.24
C ILE A 73 20.13 -8.89 -6.54
N LYS A 74 21.25 -8.40 -5.99
CA LYS A 74 22.58 -9.03 -6.10
C LYS A 74 22.76 -10.16 -5.10
#